data_AF-A0A151MXK0-F1
#
_entry.id   AF-A0A151MXK0-F1
#
_cell.length_a   1.000
_cell.length_b   1.000
_cell.length_c   1.000
_cell.angle_alpha   90.00
_cell.angle_beta   90.00
_cell.angle_gamma   90.00
#
_symmetry.space_group_name_H-M   'P 1'
#
loop_
_entity.id
_entity.type
_entity.pdbx_description
1 polymer ?
#
loop_
_entity_poly.entity_id
_entity_poly.type
_entity_poly.pdbx_seq_one_letter_code
_entity_poly.pdbx_strand_id
1 'polypeptide(L)'
;MNFCSLRWLAWSTTRHRHSFDAERDAKKLHKACKGMGTDEKTIIEILSSRSSEQRQQVKEKYKTIYSKDLEEVLKGELSGNFEKTALALLCRPCEYEAQELQKAMKGGGTDESLLIEILCTRTNQADRDEEQDINAELAEQDAKNLYEAGEGRWGTEELAFNVILAKRNVKQLRATFQAYEKLHGKDIEEAIKSETSGNLEKAYLTLVRCAKDCQGYFATCLHESMKGTGTDEETLIRILVTRAEIDLPTIKEKFKQLYNSSLAQAIQSDTSGDLRKLLVALLH
;
A
#
# COMPACT_ATOMS: atom_id res chain seq x y z
N MET A 1 -20.24 2.49 12.29
CA MET A 1 -19.40 3.72 12.25
C MET A 1 -18.01 3.28 11.84
N ASN A 2 -17.58 3.59 10.62
CA ASN A 2 -16.34 3.05 10.06
C ASN A 2 -15.11 3.57 10.83
N PHE A 3 -14.27 2.65 11.29
CA PHE A 3 -12.97 2.89 11.93
C PHE A 3 -12.04 3.81 11.13
N CYS A 4 -12.35 4.05 9.86
CA CYS A 4 -11.66 4.99 9.01
C CYS A 4 -11.76 6.45 9.50
N SER A 5 -12.79 6.89 10.25
CA SER A 5 -12.98 8.34 10.56
C SER A 5 -12.24 8.85 11.81
N LEU A 6 -11.85 7.99 12.75
CA LEU A 6 -11.40 8.43 14.08
C LEU A 6 -9.89 8.73 14.19
N ARG A 7 -9.10 8.44 13.16
CA ARG A 7 -7.67 8.81 13.09
C ARG A 7 -7.40 10.15 12.39
N TRP A 8 -8.44 10.79 11.84
CA TRP A 8 -8.33 12.00 11.02
C TRP A 8 -8.10 13.31 11.80
N LEU A 9 -8.25 13.33 13.12
CA LEU A 9 -8.18 14.57 13.90
C LEU A 9 -6.76 15.01 14.28
N ALA A 10 -5.74 14.15 14.12
CA ALA A 10 -4.35 14.50 14.48
C ALA A 10 -3.50 15.00 13.30
N TRP A 11 -4.00 14.93 12.06
CA TRP A 11 -3.27 15.30 10.84
C TRP A 11 -3.80 16.58 10.16
N SER A 12 -4.87 17.17 10.70
CA SER A 12 -5.46 18.42 10.17
C SER A 12 -4.71 19.69 10.58
N THR A 13 -3.63 19.63 11.37
CA THR A 13 -3.01 20.83 11.94
C THR A 13 -1.81 21.42 11.19
N THR A 14 -1.49 20.97 9.96
CA THR A 14 -0.49 21.68 9.13
C THR A 14 -0.84 21.91 7.65
N ARG A 15 -2.08 21.60 7.21
CA ARG A 15 -2.57 22.04 5.89
C ARG A 15 -3.54 23.22 6.01
N HIS A 16 -3.11 24.30 6.64
CA HIS A 16 -3.75 25.62 6.46
C HIS A 16 -3.18 26.29 5.20
N ARG A 17 -3.66 25.92 4.00
CA ARG A 17 -3.41 26.71 2.78
C ARG A 17 -4.67 26.71 1.89
N HIS A 18 -5.45 27.78 2.07
CA HIS A 18 -6.72 28.10 1.39
C HIS A 18 -7.90 27.15 1.68
N SER A 19 -9.11 27.70 1.82
CA SER A 19 -10.32 26.87 1.88
C SER A 19 -10.40 26.04 0.60
N PHE A 20 -10.72 24.76 0.77
CA PHE A 20 -11.02 23.88 -0.34
C PHE A 20 -12.19 24.43 -1.16
N ASP A 21 -12.07 24.39 -2.49
CA ASP A 21 -13.09 24.84 -3.43
C ASP A 21 -12.98 23.95 -4.69
N ALA A 22 -13.92 23.02 -4.81
CA ALA A 22 -13.97 22.06 -5.91
C ALA A 22 -14.14 22.74 -7.28
N GLU A 23 -14.89 23.85 -7.34
CA GLU A 23 -15.12 24.58 -8.58
C GLU A 23 -13.86 25.28 -9.07
N ARG A 24 -13.15 25.94 -8.14
CA ARG A 24 -11.87 26.59 -8.44
C ARG A 24 -10.85 25.57 -8.94
N ASP A 25 -10.73 24.43 -8.28
CA ASP A 25 -9.76 23.41 -8.66
C ASP A 25 -10.13 22.76 -9.99
N ALA A 26 -11.42 22.47 -10.24
CA ALA A 26 -11.89 21.99 -11.55
C ALA A 26 -11.56 22.98 -12.68
N LYS A 27 -11.79 24.28 -12.47
CA LYS A 27 -11.44 25.32 -13.45
C LYS A 27 -9.92 25.42 -13.69
N LYS A 28 -9.11 25.29 -12.64
CA LYS A 28 -7.64 25.26 -12.75
C LYS A 28 -7.16 24.05 -13.55
N LEU A 29 -7.67 22.86 -13.26
CA LEU A 29 -7.35 21.64 -14.01
C LEU A 29 -7.77 21.77 -15.48
N HIS A 30 -8.96 22.31 -15.75
CA HIS A 30 -9.39 22.54 -17.13
C HIS A 30 -8.46 23.49 -17.89
N LYS A 31 -8.04 24.58 -17.24
CA LYS A 31 -7.08 25.52 -17.83
C LYS A 31 -5.71 24.86 -18.05
N ALA A 32 -5.28 24.00 -17.14
CA ALA A 32 -4.02 23.27 -17.24
C ALA A 32 -3.97 22.28 -18.41
N CYS A 33 -5.14 21.79 -18.84
CA CYS A 33 -5.31 20.85 -19.95
C CYS A 33 -5.78 21.51 -21.26
N LYS A 34 -5.71 22.85 -21.36
CA LYS A 34 -6.24 23.59 -22.52
C LYS A 34 -5.13 24.27 -23.29
N GLY A 35 -5.02 23.93 -24.57
CA GLY A 35 -4.12 24.60 -25.51
C GLY A 35 -3.08 23.62 -26.04
N MET A 36 -1.94 24.15 -26.49
CA MET A 36 -0.81 23.32 -26.88
C MET A 36 0.06 23.03 -25.66
N GLY A 37 0.17 21.76 -25.27
CA GLY A 37 0.88 21.32 -24.07
C GLY A 37 0.03 21.35 -22.80
N THR A 38 0.61 20.88 -21.71
CA THR A 38 -0.07 20.66 -20.42
C THR A 38 0.65 21.45 -19.32
N ASP A 39 -0.08 21.97 -18.33
CA ASP A 39 0.53 22.56 -17.11
C ASP A 39 0.58 21.50 -16.01
N GLU A 40 1.61 20.64 -16.07
CA GLU A 40 1.81 19.53 -15.13
C GLU A 40 2.01 20.04 -13.70
N LYS A 41 2.58 21.24 -13.53
CA LYS A 41 2.78 21.84 -12.21
C LYS A 41 1.46 22.09 -11.51
N THR A 42 0.47 22.65 -12.20
CA THR A 42 -0.88 22.86 -11.64
C THR A 42 -1.57 21.53 -11.32
N ILE A 43 -1.41 20.52 -12.18
CA ILE A 43 -1.95 19.17 -11.93
C ILE A 43 -1.33 18.57 -10.66
N ILE A 44 0.00 18.61 -10.54
CA ILE A 44 0.72 18.10 -9.37
C ILE A 44 0.26 18.81 -8.10
N GLU A 45 0.22 20.15 -8.11
CA GLU A 45 -0.18 20.95 -6.95
C GLU A 45 -1.58 20.56 -6.46
N ILE A 46 -2.55 20.41 -7.37
CA ILE A 46 -3.93 20.05 -6.99
C ILE A 46 -4.01 18.60 -6.52
N LEU A 47 -3.44 17.65 -7.26
CA LEU A 47 -3.60 16.23 -6.94
C LEU A 47 -2.88 15.84 -5.64
N SER A 48 -1.71 16.40 -5.33
CA SER A 48 -0.99 16.07 -4.08
C SER A 48 -1.51 16.82 -2.85
N SER A 49 -2.16 17.97 -3.03
CA SER A 49 -2.64 18.81 -1.92
C SER A 49 -4.10 18.55 -1.52
N ARG A 50 -4.84 17.73 -2.26
CA ARG A 50 -6.23 17.35 -1.96
C ARG A 50 -6.31 15.93 -1.43
N SER A 51 -7.21 15.70 -0.47
CA SER A 51 -7.55 14.34 -0.05
C SER A 51 -8.29 13.59 -1.16
N SER A 52 -8.34 12.26 -1.07
CA SER A 52 -9.11 11.42 -1.98
C SER A 52 -10.56 11.90 -2.11
N GLU A 53 -11.19 12.25 -0.99
CA GLU A 53 -12.58 12.75 -0.98
C GLU A 53 -12.73 14.10 -1.66
N GLN A 54 -11.79 15.03 -1.43
CA GLN A 54 -11.76 16.31 -2.13
C GLN A 54 -11.53 16.12 -3.64
N ARG A 55 -10.69 15.16 -4.05
CA ARG A 55 -10.50 14.82 -5.47
C ARG A 55 -11.79 14.27 -6.09
N GLN A 56 -12.60 13.50 -5.37
CA GLN A 56 -13.93 13.08 -5.85
C GLN A 56 -14.85 14.28 -6.10
N GLN A 57 -14.90 15.23 -5.16
CA GLN A 57 -15.71 16.45 -5.32
C GLN A 57 -15.24 17.29 -6.52
N VAL A 58 -13.92 17.37 -6.76
CA VAL A 58 -13.37 18.03 -7.96
C VAL A 58 -13.80 17.30 -9.23
N LYS A 59 -13.78 15.97 -9.28
CA LYS A 59 -14.24 15.19 -10.44
C LYS A 59 -15.72 15.44 -10.77
N GLU A 60 -16.59 15.37 -9.77
CA GLU A 60 -18.03 15.63 -9.93
C GLU A 60 -18.29 17.06 -10.42
N LYS A 61 -17.58 18.03 -9.86
CA LYS A 61 -17.71 19.42 -10.25
C LYS A 61 -17.16 19.68 -11.65
N TYR A 62 -16.05 19.05 -12.03
CA TYR A 62 -15.49 19.10 -13.38
C TYR A 62 -16.49 18.57 -14.41
N LYS A 63 -17.11 17.42 -14.13
CA LYS A 63 -18.16 16.84 -14.98
C LYS A 63 -19.37 17.75 -15.13
N THR A 64 -19.79 18.40 -14.05
CA THR A 64 -20.92 19.34 -14.05
C THR A 64 -20.64 20.59 -14.92
N ILE A 65 -19.44 21.16 -14.84
CA ILE A 65 -19.10 22.41 -15.54
C ILE A 65 -18.78 22.16 -17.02
N TYR A 66 -18.09 21.07 -17.33
CA TYR A 66 -17.52 20.83 -18.65
C TYR A 66 -18.16 19.67 -19.42
N SER A 67 -19.07 18.92 -18.79
CA SER A 67 -19.70 17.72 -19.36
C SER A 67 -18.68 16.70 -19.91
N LYS A 68 -17.51 16.62 -19.25
CA LYS A 68 -16.42 15.69 -19.55
C LYS A 68 -15.94 15.04 -18.27
N ASP A 69 -15.52 13.78 -18.35
CA ASP A 69 -14.87 13.09 -17.24
C ASP A 69 -13.42 13.56 -17.11
N LEU A 70 -13.01 13.93 -15.90
CA LEU A 70 -11.67 14.49 -15.64
C LEU A 70 -10.58 13.46 -15.94
N GLU A 71 -10.85 12.19 -15.64
CA GLU A 71 -9.94 11.07 -15.91
C GLU A 71 -9.62 10.95 -17.40
N GLU A 72 -10.65 11.00 -18.27
CA GLU A 72 -10.46 10.91 -19.72
C GLU A 72 -9.71 12.14 -20.26
N VAL A 73 -9.91 13.30 -19.66
CA VAL A 73 -9.13 14.50 -20.00
C VAL A 73 -7.66 14.30 -19.63
N LEU A 74 -7.36 13.92 -18.38
CA LEU A 74 -5.97 13.71 -17.96
C LEU A 74 -5.28 12.58 -18.74
N LYS A 75 -6.01 11.53 -19.10
CA LYS A 75 -5.52 10.44 -19.94
C LYS A 75 -5.15 10.88 -21.35
N GLY A 76 -5.84 11.89 -21.90
CA GLY A 76 -5.51 12.47 -23.20
C GLY A 76 -4.32 13.44 -23.18
N GLU A 77 -4.03 14.04 -22.01
CA GLU A 77 -3.02 15.09 -21.84
C GLU A 77 -1.70 14.60 -21.24
N LEU A 78 -1.72 13.47 -20.53
CA LEU A 78 -0.59 12.91 -19.81
C LEU A 78 -0.13 11.61 -20.47
N SER A 79 1.09 11.17 -20.14
CA SER A 79 1.58 9.86 -20.57
C SER A 79 2.42 9.16 -19.51
N GLY A 80 2.62 7.86 -19.69
CA GLY A 80 3.56 7.05 -18.90
C GLY A 80 3.20 6.96 -17.42
N ASN A 81 4.23 6.85 -16.56
CA ASN A 81 4.02 6.67 -15.13
C ASN A 81 3.45 7.92 -14.44
N PHE A 82 3.63 9.11 -15.02
CA PHE A 82 2.99 10.33 -14.51
C PHE A 82 1.47 10.29 -14.71
N GLU A 83 1.00 9.89 -15.90
CA GLU A 83 -0.42 9.63 -16.17
C GLU A 83 -0.99 8.58 -15.22
N LYS A 84 -0.34 7.41 -15.11
CA LYS A 84 -0.78 6.32 -14.22
C LYS A 84 -0.96 6.81 -12.78
N THR A 85 0.01 7.57 -12.26
CA THR A 85 -0.06 8.12 -10.89
C THR A 85 -1.18 9.14 -10.74
N ALA A 86 -1.34 10.05 -11.71
CA ALA A 86 -2.39 11.06 -11.68
C ALA A 86 -3.79 10.43 -11.69
N LEU A 87 -4.01 9.41 -12.53
CA LEU A 87 -5.27 8.67 -12.58
C LEU A 87 -5.51 7.86 -11.30
N ALA A 88 -4.48 7.20 -10.76
CA ALA A 88 -4.58 6.46 -9.50
C ALA A 88 -4.99 7.37 -8.33
N LEU A 89 -4.47 8.61 -8.26
CA LEU A 89 -4.88 9.59 -7.26
C LEU A 89 -6.34 10.04 -7.43
N LEU A 90 -6.88 10.07 -8.65
CA LEU A 90 -8.29 10.42 -8.90
C LEU A 90 -9.27 9.30 -8.51
N CYS A 91 -8.80 8.09 -8.25
CA CYS A 91 -9.61 7.00 -7.73
C CYS A 91 -9.66 7.03 -6.21
N ARG A 92 -10.75 6.51 -5.61
CA ARG A 92 -10.70 6.17 -4.19
C ARG A 92 -9.69 5.01 -4.01
N PRO A 93 -8.91 4.96 -2.92
CA PRO A 93 -7.93 3.89 -2.72
C PRO A 93 -8.50 2.47 -2.87
N CYS A 94 -9.70 2.21 -2.34
CA CYS A 94 -10.35 0.90 -2.48
C CYS A 94 -10.80 0.58 -3.91
N GLU A 95 -11.23 1.59 -4.68
CA GLU A 95 -11.59 1.44 -6.11
C GLU A 95 -10.32 1.16 -6.93
N TYR A 96 -9.23 1.88 -6.64
CA TYR A 96 -7.94 1.68 -7.30
C TYR A 96 -7.39 0.27 -7.03
N GLU A 97 -7.42 -0.20 -5.78
CA GLU A 97 -7.02 -1.58 -5.46
C GLU A 97 -7.90 -2.62 -6.14
N ALA A 98 -9.20 -2.40 -6.24
CA ALA A 98 -10.09 -3.30 -6.97
C ALA A 98 -9.76 -3.36 -8.48
N GLN A 99 -9.38 -2.21 -9.08
CA GLN A 99 -8.90 -2.16 -10.46
C GLN A 99 -7.57 -2.90 -10.64
N GLU A 100 -6.63 -2.74 -9.71
CA GLU A 100 -5.34 -3.45 -9.73
C GLU A 100 -5.53 -4.97 -9.57
N LEU A 101 -6.42 -5.42 -8.67
CA LEU A 101 -6.80 -6.83 -8.56
C LEU A 101 -7.43 -7.35 -9.84
N GLN A 102 -8.34 -6.59 -10.46
CA GLN A 102 -8.94 -6.96 -11.73
C GLN A 102 -7.90 -7.06 -12.85
N LYS A 103 -6.95 -6.11 -12.92
CA LYS A 103 -5.82 -6.12 -13.86
C LYS A 103 -4.95 -7.35 -13.64
N ALA A 104 -4.62 -7.68 -12.39
CA ALA A 104 -3.82 -8.84 -12.02
C ALA A 104 -4.42 -10.17 -12.49
N MET A 105 -5.76 -10.26 -12.58
CA MET A 105 -6.48 -11.48 -12.99
C MET A 105 -6.89 -11.49 -14.47
N LYS A 106 -6.63 -10.43 -15.23
CA LYS A 106 -7.12 -10.29 -16.61
C LYS A 106 -6.08 -10.77 -17.63
N GLY A 107 -6.45 -11.74 -18.47
CA GLY A 107 -5.65 -12.17 -19.62
C GLY A 107 -5.27 -13.66 -19.57
N GLY A 108 -4.20 -14.03 -20.29
CA GLY A 108 -3.72 -15.42 -20.37
C GLY A 108 -2.81 -15.86 -19.22
N GLY A 109 -2.90 -15.20 -18.06
CA GLY A 109 -2.07 -15.44 -16.88
C GLY A 109 -2.55 -14.60 -15.70
N THR A 110 -1.84 -14.67 -14.57
CA THR A 110 -2.16 -13.96 -13.33
C THR A 110 -0.91 -13.27 -12.80
N ASP A 111 -1.04 -12.07 -12.25
CA ASP A 111 0.01 -11.43 -11.45
C ASP A 111 -0.19 -11.81 -9.97
N GLU A 112 0.34 -12.95 -9.56
CA GLU A 112 0.17 -13.40 -8.18
C GLU A 112 0.93 -12.52 -7.19
N SER A 113 1.98 -11.82 -7.61
CA SER A 113 2.73 -10.94 -6.71
C SER A 113 1.89 -9.74 -6.29
N LEU A 114 1.15 -9.15 -7.25
CA LEU A 114 0.18 -8.08 -6.99
C LEU A 114 -1.00 -8.56 -6.13
N LEU A 115 -1.55 -9.75 -6.43
CA LEU A 115 -2.63 -10.35 -5.62
C LEU A 115 -2.18 -10.56 -4.18
N ILE A 116 -0.99 -11.13 -3.98
CA ILE A 116 -0.45 -11.39 -2.64
C ILE A 116 -0.24 -10.08 -1.88
N GLU A 117 0.35 -9.06 -2.49
CA GLU A 117 0.58 -7.79 -1.81
C GLU A 117 -0.74 -7.17 -1.34
N ILE A 118 -1.73 -7.04 -2.23
CA ILE A 118 -3.00 -6.39 -1.89
C ILE A 118 -3.77 -7.25 -0.87
N LEU A 119 -3.98 -8.53 -1.15
CA LEU A 119 -4.82 -9.37 -0.30
C LEU A 119 -4.21 -9.58 1.08
N CYS A 120 -2.92 -9.95 1.15
CA CYS A 120 -2.30 -10.22 2.45
C CYS A 120 -2.14 -8.95 3.29
N THR A 121 -1.89 -7.77 2.70
CA THR A 121 -1.81 -6.53 3.48
C THR A 121 -3.18 -6.01 3.94
N ARG A 122 -4.27 -6.33 3.22
CA ARG A 122 -5.65 -5.99 3.60
C ARG A 122 -6.29 -6.97 4.57
N THR A 123 -6.02 -8.26 4.48
CA THR A 123 -6.46 -9.26 5.48
C THR A 123 -5.84 -8.99 6.86
N ASN A 124 -4.68 -8.34 6.92
CA ASN A 124 -4.15 -7.83 8.20
C ASN A 124 -5.02 -6.71 8.82
N GLN A 125 -6.01 -6.17 8.10
CA GLN A 125 -6.87 -5.07 8.51
C GLN A 125 -8.38 -5.43 8.58
N ALA A 126 -8.82 -6.55 8.00
CA ALA A 126 -10.23 -6.94 7.91
C ALA A 126 -10.42 -8.44 8.22
N ASP A 127 -11.49 -8.78 8.96
CA ASP A 127 -11.95 -10.14 9.31
C ASP A 127 -11.00 -11.02 10.15
N ARG A 128 -9.99 -10.43 10.80
CA ARG A 128 -9.25 -11.11 11.87
C ARG A 128 -10.00 -11.03 13.18
N ASP A 129 -9.73 -12.02 14.04
CA ASP A 129 -10.22 -12.03 15.41
C ASP A 129 -10.06 -10.66 16.09
N GLU A 130 -11.11 -10.16 16.72
CA GLU A 130 -11.13 -8.85 17.39
C GLU A 130 -10.68 -8.94 18.85
N GLU A 131 -10.51 -10.15 19.37
CA GLU A 131 -10.08 -10.38 20.76
C GLU A 131 -8.72 -9.74 21.01
N GLN A 132 -8.65 -8.92 22.06
CA GLN A 132 -7.46 -8.11 22.34
C GLN A 132 -6.48 -8.78 23.30
N ASP A 133 -6.94 -9.79 24.03
CA ASP A 133 -6.16 -10.50 25.01
C ASP A 133 -5.33 -11.59 24.33
N ILE A 134 -4.08 -11.72 24.78
CA ILE A 134 -3.17 -12.73 24.25
C ILE A 134 -3.36 -14.00 25.06
N ASN A 135 -3.72 -15.09 24.39
CA ASN A 135 -3.77 -16.41 24.99
C ASN A 135 -2.41 -17.09 24.81
N ALA A 136 -1.62 -17.14 25.89
CA ALA A 136 -0.27 -17.70 25.85
C ALA A 136 -0.24 -19.22 25.57
N GLU A 137 -1.21 -19.97 26.11
CA GLU A 137 -1.33 -21.41 25.84
C GLU A 137 -1.66 -21.66 24.38
N LEU A 138 -2.57 -20.87 23.81
CA LEU A 138 -2.88 -20.92 22.38
C LEU A 138 -1.70 -20.50 21.52
N ALA A 139 -0.91 -19.50 21.93
CA ALA A 139 0.29 -19.08 21.20
C ALA A 139 1.33 -20.21 21.15
N GLU A 140 1.54 -20.90 22.27
CA GLU A 140 2.44 -22.05 22.34
C GLU A 140 1.91 -23.23 21.51
N GLN A 141 0.59 -23.49 21.56
CA GLN A 141 -0.03 -24.54 20.77
C GLN A 141 0.03 -24.25 19.27
N ASP A 142 -0.28 -23.02 18.85
CA ASP A 142 -0.17 -22.60 17.45
C ASP A 142 1.29 -22.69 16.96
N ALA A 143 2.28 -22.37 17.81
CA ALA A 143 3.69 -22.52 17.47
C ALA A 143 4.06 -23.99 17.22
N LYS A 144 3.64 -24.91 18.10
CA LYS A 144 3.83 -26.36 17.91
C LYS A 144 3.14 -26.84 16.63
N ASN A 145 1.90 -26.40 16.39
CA ASN A 145 1.15 -26.74 15.18
C ASN A 145 1.86 -26.26 13.91
N LEU A 146 2.41 -25.04 13.89
CA LEU A 146 3.18 -24.53 12.76
C LEU A 146 4.44 -25.36 12.51
N TYR A 147 5.15 -25.75 13.57
CA TYR A 147 6.33 -26.61 13.45
C TYR A 147 5.95 -27.97 12.89
N GLU A 148 4.97 -28.65 13.50
CA GLU A 148 4.49 -29.96 13.07
C GLU A 148 3.94 -29.96 11.63
N ALA A 149 3.33 -28.84 11.21
CA ALA A 149 2.80 -28.66 9.85
C ALA A 149 3.89 -28.32 8.81
N GLY A 150 5.05 -27.81 9.23
CA GLY A 150 6.19 -27.50 8.37
C GLY A 150 7.36 -28.44 8.66
N GLU A 151 8.37 -27.93 9.36
CA GLU A 151 9.66 -28.61 9.62
C GLU A 151 9.55 -29.97 10.34
N GLY A 152 8.45 -30.23 11.05
CA GLY A 152 8.19 -31.50 11.73
C GLY A 152 7.82 -32.64 10.79
N ARG A 153 7.69 -32.40 9.48
CA ARG A 153 7.34 -33.40 8.46
C ARG A 153 8.00 -33.11 7.12
N TRP A 154 7.82 -34.01 6.15
CA TRP A 154 8.20 -33.74 4.76
C TRP A 154 7.06 -32.99 4.06
N GLY A 155 7.32 -31.73 3.67
CA GLY A 155 6.35 -30.86 2.99
C GLY A 155 5.48 -30.07 3.97
N THR A 156 4.65 -29.15 3.48
CA THR A 156 3.84 -28.26 4.34
C THR A 156 2.37 -28.63 4.36
N GLU A 157 1.76 -28.72 5.55
CA GLU A 157 0.30 -28.75 5.70
C GLU A 157 -0.26 -27.33 5.65
N GLU A 158 -0.55 -26.86 4.43
CA GLU A 158 -1.02 -25.50 4.14
C GLU A 158 -2.25 -25.09 4.95
N LEU A 159 -3.14 -26.04 5.28
CA LEU A 159 -4.34 -25.77 6.09
C LEU A 159 -3.99 -25.23 7.47
N ALA A 160 -2.94 -25.74 8.13
CA ALA A 160 -2.53 -25.28 9.45
C ALA A 160 -2.00 -23.84 9.40
N PHE A 161 -1.13 -23.55 8.43
CA PHE A 161 -0.62 -22.20 8.18
C PHE A 161 -1.75 -21.22 7.82
N ASN A 162 -2.68 -21.62 6.95
CA ASN A 162 -3.82 -20.79 6.56
C ASN A 162 -4.73 -20.47 7.75
N VAL A 163 -5.04 -21.45 8.60
CA VAL A 163 -5.89 -21.23 9.79
C VAL A 163 -5.22 -20.26 10.76
N ILE A 164 -3.92 -20.40 10.98
CA ILE A 164 -3.20 -19.57 11.96
C ILE A 164 -2.92 -18.17 11.38
N LEU A 165 -2.19 -18.09 10.26
CA LEU A 165 -1.72 -16.83 9.68
C LEU A 165 -2.83 -15.94 9.11
N ALA A 166 -3.93 -16.52 8.61
CA ALA A 166 -5.02 -15.72 8.06
C ALA A 166 -6.02 -15.25 9.12
N LYS A 167 -6.29 -16.05 10.17
CA LYS A 167 -7.40 -15.78 11.11
C LYS A 167 -6.99 -15.13 12.43
N ARG A 168 -5.82 -15.48 12.97
CA ARG A 168 -5.38 -14.94 14.27
C ARG A 168 -5.17 -13.43 14.18
N ASN A 169 -5.56 -12.73 15.23
CA ASN A 169 -5.29 -11.31 15.35
C ASN A 169 -3.77 -11.03 15.42
N VAL A 170 -3.36 -9.80 15.11
CA VAL A 170 -1.94 -9.44 15.01
C VAL A 170 -1.19 -9.63 16.32
N LYS A 171 -1.81 -9.34 17.47
CA LYS A 171 -1.15 -9.50 18.79
C LYS A 171 -0.92 -10.98 19.08
N GLN A 172 -1.92 -11.82 18.83
CA GLN A 172 -1.82 -13.27 19.01
C GLN A 172 -0.75 -13.86 18.08
N LEU A 173 -0.73 -13.48 16.79
CA LEU A 173 0.32 -13.93 15.85
C LEU A 173 1.72 -13.59 16.32
N ARG A 174 1.94 -12.37 16.83
CA ARG A 174 3.24 -11.97 17.39
C ARG A 174 3.64 -12.86 18.57
N ALA A 175 2.71 -13.17 19.47
CA ALA A 175 2.95 -14.09 20.57
C ALA A 175 3.27 -15.51 20.07
N THR A 176 2.54 -16.00 19.06
CA THR A 176 2.81 -17.29 18.40
C THR A 176 4.22 -17.33 17.80
N PHE A 177 4.67 -16.28 17.11
CA PHE A 177 6.00 -16.24 16.52
C PHE A 177 7.11 -16.21 17.59
N GLN A 178 6.89 -15.47 18.67
CA GLN A 178 7.82 -15.47 19.82
C GLN A 178 7.88 -16.85 20.49
N ALA A 179 6.74 -17.52 20.65
CA ALA A 179 6.69 -18.88 21.19
C ALA A 179 7.40 -19.88 20.26
N TYR A 180 7.22 -19.74 18.94
CA TYR A 180 7.90 -20.56 17.94
C TYR A 180 9.41 -20.45 18.04
N GLU A 181 9.94 -19.23 18.06
CA GLU A 181 11.38 -18.99 18.21
C GLU A 181 11.91 -19.56 19.53
N LYS A 182 11.17 -19.39 20.64
CA LYS A 182 11.56 -19.92 21.95
C LYS A 182 11.59 -21.45 21.99
N LEU A 183 10.64 -22.12 21.34
CA LEU A 183 10.51 -23.57 21.36
C LEU A 183 11.48 -24.27 20.39
N HIS A 184 11.69 -23.67 19.23
CA HIS A 184 12.39 -24.32 18.11
C HIS A 184 13.72 -23.67 17.75
N GLY A 185 14.03 -22.50 18.31
CA GLY A 185 15.31 -21.81 18.12
C GLY A 185 15.50 -21.22 16.72
N LYS A 186 14.41 -21.02 15.97
CA LYS A 186 14.42 -20.54 14.57
C LYS A 186 13.32 -19.50 14.34
N ASP A 187 13.60 -18.47 13.54
CA ASP A 187 12.59 -17.48 13.17
C ASP A 187 11.56 -18.09 12.20
N ILE A 188 10.29 -17.75 12.38
CA ILE A 188 9.20 -18.28 11.54
C ILE A 188 9.37 -17.95 10.04
N GLU A 189 10.00 -16.83 9.67
CA GLU A 189 10.29 -16.52 8.27
C GLU A 189 11.33 -17.46 7.69
N GLU A 190 12.32 -17.89 8.49
CA GLU A 190 13.32 -18.87 8.05
C GLU A 190 12.71 -20.25 7.89
N ALA A 191 11.77 -20.64 8.77
CA ALA A 191 11.03 -21.89 8.64
C ALA A 191 10.15 -21.89 7.38
N ILE A 192 9.43 -20.80 7.09
CA ILE A 192 8.62 -20.68 5.87
C ILE A 192 9.49 -20.81 4.62
N LYS A 193 10.66 -20.16 4.59
CA LYS A 193 11.60 -20.22 3.45
C LYS A 193 12.23 -21.60 3.23
N SER A 194 12.37 -22.41 4.28
CA SER A 194 12.89 -23.78 4.11
C SER A 194 11.81 -24.77 3.64
N GLU A 195 10.55 -24.52 3.97
CA GLU A 195 9.45 -25.47 3.72
C GLU A 195 8.60 -25.15 2.49
N THR A 196 8.53 -23.88 2.09
CA THR A 196 7.68 -23.43 0.99
C THR A 196 8.51 -22.77 -0.11
N SER A 197 7.91 -22.62 -1.29
CA SER A 197 8.52 -21.87 -2.39
C SER A 197 7.46 -21.16 -3.23
N GLY A 198 7.91 -20.29 -4.14
CA GLY A 198 7.04 -19.63 -5.11
C GLY A 198 6.01 -18.71 -4.46
N ASN A 199 4.78 -18.73 -4.97
CA ASN A 199 3.72 -17.81 -4.55
C ASN A 199 3.21 -18.09 -3.13
N LEU A 200 3.25 -19.34 -2.68
CA LEU A 200 2.86 -19.70 -1.31
C LEU A 200 3.83 -19.10 -0.28
N GLU A 201 5.14 -19.24 -0.53
CA GLU A 201 6.19 -18.64 0.32
C GLU A 201 6.01 -17.12 0.40
N LYS A 202 5.81 -16.46 -0.75
CA LYS A 202 5.55 -15.01 -0.81
C LYS A 202 4.32 -14.60 0.01
N ALA A 203 3.24 -15.38 -0.06
CA ALA A 203 2.01 -15.11 0.69
C ALA A 203 2.23 -15.22 2.20
N TYR A 204 2.84 -16.31 2.66
CA TYR A 204 3.12 -16.51 4.09
C TYR A 204 4.12 -15.51 4.64
N LEU A 205 5.20 -15.21 3.90
CA LEU A 205 6.14 -14.16 4.30
C LEU A 205 5.48 -12.79 4.37
N THR A 206 4.59 -12.46 3.44
CA THR A 206 3.85 -11.18 3.48
C THR A 206 2.95 -11.10 4.73
N LEU A 207 2.19 -12.16 5.03
CA LEU A 207 1.34 -12.22 6.23
C LEU A 207 2.16 -12.08 7.53
N VAL A 208 3.27 -12.84 7.64
CA VAL A 208 4.16 -12.81 8.81
C VAL A 208 4.81 -11.44 8.97
N ARG A 209 5.39 -10.87 7.92
CA ARG A 209 6.06 -9.56 7.97
C ARG A 209 5.09 -8.46 8.32
N CYS A 210 3.88 -8.47 7.76
CA CYS A 210 2.86 -7.51 8.12
C CYS A 210 2.37 -7.66 9.57
N ALA A 211 2.25 -8.89 10.07
CA ALA A 211 1.93 -9.14 11.47
C ALA A 211 3.06 -8.66 12.40
N LYS A 212 4.33 -8.86 12.03
CA LYS A 212 5.49 -8.33 12.78
C LYS A 212 5.51 -6.79 12.74
N ASP A 213 5.56 -6.19 11.56
CA ASP A 213 5.63 -4.75 11.35
C ASP A 213 5.12 -4.36 9.94
N CYS A 214 3.82 -4.07 9.81
CA CYS A 214 3.18 -3.71 8.54
C CYS A 214 3.81 -2.45 7.90
N GLN A 215 4.13 -1.43 8.69
CA GLN A 215 4.75 -0.21 8.16
C GLN A 215 6.20 -0.47 7.74
N GLY A 216 6.94 -1.29 8.47
CA GLY A 216 8.27 -1.78 8.08
C GLY A 216 8.24 -2.62 6.81
N TYR A 217 7.21 -3.45 6.62
CA TYR A 217 6.99 -4.21 5.38
C TYR A 217 6.84 -3.27 4.18
N PHE A 218 5.93 -2.28 4.24
CA PHE A 218 5.78 -1.32 3.14
C PHE A 218 7.04 -0.49 2.90
N ALA A 219 7.77 -0.11 3.95
CA ALA A 219 9.07 0.54 3.82
C ALA A 219 10.07 -0.35 3.05
N THR A 220 10.04 -1.66 3.31
CA THR A 220 10.89 -2.64 2.61
C THR A 220 10.49 -2.78 1.14
N CYS A 221 9.19 -2.88 0.85
CA CYS A 221 8.69 -2.93 -0.52
C CYS A 221 9.09 -1.67 -1.32
N LEU A 222 8.96 -0.48 -0.72
CA LEU A 222 9.40 0.78 -1.33
C LEU A 222 10.91 0.80 -1.59
N HIS A 223 11.71 0.23 -0.69
CA HIS A 223 13.16 0.18 -0.90
C HIS A 223 13.51 -0.77 -2.05
N GLU A 224 12.98 -1.99 -2.03
CA GLU A 224 13.24 -2.98 -3.08
C GLU A 224 12.69 -2.52 -4.44
N SER A 225 11.59 -1.76 -4.48
CA SER A 225 11.08 -1.20 -5.74
C SER A 225 12.00 -0.16 -6.38
N MET A 226 12.93 0.42 -5.62
CA MET A 226 13.91 1.43 -6.08
C MET A 226 15.35 0.91 -6.03
N LYS A 227 15.55 -0.39 -5.82
CA LYS A 227 16.87 -0.97 -5.61
C LYS A 227 17.38 -1.63 -6.89
N GLY A 228 18.62 -1.32 -7.25
CA GLY A 228 19.28 -1.91 -8.41
C GLY A 228 19.14 -1.04 -9.66
N THR A 229 19.04 -1.68 -10.82
CA THR A 229 18.91 -0.97 -12.10
C THR A 229 17.45 -0.83 -12.48
N GLY A 230 16.96 0.40 -12.59
CA GLY A 230 15.57 0.71 -12.88
C GLY A 230 14.71 0.74 -11.62
N THR A 231 13.43 1.07 -11.81
CA THR A 231 12.45 1.22 -10.75
C THR A 231 11.25 0.33 -11.06
N ASP A 232 10.71 -0.37 -10.08
CA ASP A 232 9.36 -0.93 -10.16
C ASP A 232 8.35 0.18 -9.84
N GLU A 233 7.99 0.98 -10.86
CA GLU A 233 7.06 2.08 -10.65
C GLU A 233 5.64 1.61 -10.33
N GLU A 234 5.24 0.39 -10.72
CA GLU A 234 3.91 -0.11 -10.38
C GLU A 234 3.78 -0.30 -8.86
N THR A 235 4.77 -0.93 -8.23
CA THR A 235 4.82 -1.07 -6.76
C THR A 235 5.00 0.27 -6.05
N LEU A 236 5.91 1.12 -6.55
CA LEU A 236 6.16 2.43 -5.96
C LEU A 236 4.90 3.32 -5.96
N ILE A 237 4.21 3.40 -7.11
CA ILE A 237 2.98 4.19 -7.26
C ILE A 237 1.88 3.60 -6.38
N ARG A 238 1.67 2.29 -6.42
CA ARG A 238 0.59 1.63 -5.69
C ARG A 238 0.70 1.85 -4.19
N ILE A 239 1.89 1.66 -3.61
CA ILE A 239 2.10 1.86 -2.18
C ILE A 239 1.92 3.34 -1.82
N LEU A 240 2.52 4.27 -2.58
CA LEU A 240 2.41 5.69 -2.25
C LEU A 240 0.96 6.19 -2.34
N VAL A 241 0.20 5.81 -3.36
CA VAL A 241 -1.21 6.22 -3.53
C VAL A 241 -2.09 5.60 -2.45
N THR A 242 -1.98 4.30 -2.19
CA THR A 242 -2.88 3.60 -1.27
C THR A 242 -2.58 3.89 0.20
N ARG A 243 -1.32 4.22 0.54
CA ARG A 243 -0.90 4.48 1.94
C ARG A 243 -0.83 5.95 2.31
N ALA A 244 -0.88 6.87 1.34
CA ALA A 244 -0.76 8.32 1.56
C ALA A 244 -1.68 8.84 2.67
N GLU A 245 -2.93 8.38 2.71
CA GLU A 245 -3.96 8.83 3.66
C GLU A 245 -4.18 7.84 4.82
N ILE A 246 -3.30 6.84 5.01
CA ILE A 246 -3.42 5.80 6.04
C ILE A 246 -2.29 5.88 7.07
N ASP A 247 -1.05 5.66 6.62
CA ASP A 247 0.11 5.47 7.49
C ASP A 247 1.48 5.74 6.81
N LEU A 248 1.47 6.36 5.63
CA LEU A 248 2.69 6.83 4.95
C LEU A 248 3.69 7.58 5.87
N PRO A 249 3.25 8.40 6.84
CA PRO A 249 4.17 9.05 7.79
C PRO A 249 5.02 8.07 8.60
N THR A 250 4.39 7.03 9.15
CA THR A 250 5.09 5.98 9.91
C THR A 250 5.93 5.11 8.98
N ILE A 251 5.47 4.86 7.74
CA ILE A 251 6.27 4.18 6.72
C ILE A 251 7.56 4.96 6.43
N LYS A 252 7.51 6.30 6.33
CA LYS A 252 8.69 7.15 6.12
C LYS A 252 9.68 7.06 7.28
N GLU A 253 9.19 7.03 8.51
CA GLU A 253 10.03 6.85 9.71
C GLU A 253 10.72 5.50 9.70
N LYS A 254 9.97 4.41 9.43
CA LYS A 254 10.49 3.05 9.29
C LYS A 254 11.51 2.94 8.17
N PHE A 255 11.23 3.51 7.02
CA PHE A 255 12.16 3.55 5.89
C PHE A 255 13.49 4.21 6.28
N LYS A 256 13.44 5.35 6.98
CA LYS A 256 14.65 6.03 7.46
C LYS A 256 15.41 5.18 8.48
N GLN A 257 14.72 4.50 9.39
CA GLN A 257 15.32 3.62 10.39
C GLN A 257 16.03 2.42 9.74
N LEU A 258 15.41 1.80 8.73
CA LEU A 258 15.92 0.60 8.08
C LEU A 258 17.05 0.88 7.08
N TYR A 259 16.96 1.98 6.32
CA TYR A 259 17.85 2.22 5.17
C TYR A 259 18.76 3.42 5.32
N ASN A 260 18.71 4.12 6.45
CA ASN A 260 19.56 5.29 6.74
C ASN A 260 19.47 6.41 5.67
N SER A 261 18.39 6.43 4.89
CA SER A 261 18.07 7.42 3.86
C SER A 261 16.59 7.76 3.96
N SER A 262 16.20 9.01 3.67
CA SER A 262 14.77 9.33 3.65
C SER A 262 14.10 8.79 2.39
N LEU A 263 12.83 8.42 2.50
CA LEU A 263 12.03 7.99 1.34
C LEU A 263 12.01 9.06 0.24
N ALA A 264 12.00 10.35 0.61
CA ALA A 264 12.07 11.46 -0.34
C ALA A 264 13.38 11.46 -1.15
N GLN A 265 14.52 11.25 -0.50
CA GLN A 265 15.81 11.17 -1.17
C GLN A 265 15.88 9.96 -2.10
N ALA A 266 15.40 8.80 -1.65
CA ALA A 266 15.36 7.59 -2.48
C ALA A 266 14.51 7.78 -3.76
N ILE A 267 13.30 8.36 -3.63
CA ILE A 267 12.46 8.65 -4.80
C ILE A 267 13.14 9.68 -5.72
N GLN A 268 13.78 10.71 -5.16
CA GLN A 268 14.48 11.73 -5.96
C GLN A 268 15.67 11.16 -6.72
N SER A 269 16.38 10.18 -6.18
CA SER A 269 17.49 9.52 -6.87
C SER A 269 17.02 8.59 -7.98
N ASP A 270 15.87 7.92 -7.79
CA ASP A 270 15.49 6.79 -8.64
C ASP A 270 14.46 7.14 -9.73
N THR A 271 13.59 8.11 -9.47
CA THR A 271 12.57 8.57 -10.45
C THR A 271 13.02 9.86 -11.14
N SER A 272 12.34 10.35 -12.18
CA SER A 272 12.65 11.65 -12.82
C SER A 272 11.39 12.39 -13.31
N GLY A 273 11.57 13.60 -13.86
CA GLY A 273 10.49 14.37 -14.48
C GLY A 273 9.33 14.71 -13.54
N ASP A 274 8.13 14.80 -14.11
CA ASP A 274 6.91 15.13 -13.37
C ASP A 274 6.40 14.00 -12.48
N LEU A 275 6.76 12.75 -12.80
CA LEU A 275 6.58 11.62 -11.89
C LEU A 275 7.30 11.88 -10.56
N ARG A 276 8.61 12.20 -10.59
CA ARG A 276 9.39 12.51 -9.38
C ARG A 276 8.73 13.63 -8.59
N LYS A 277 8.35 14.73 -9.26
CA LYS A 277 7.72 15.88 -8.61
C LYS A 277 6.42 15.49 -7.92
N LEU A 278 5.57 14.71 -8.58
CA LEU A 278 4.31 14.23 -8.01
C LEU A 278 4.53 13.32 -6.80
N LEU A 279 5.38 12.28 -6.94
CA LEU A 279 5.64 11.32 -5.87
C LEU A 279 6.27 11.98 -4.65
N VAL A 280 7.21 12.90 -4.83
CA VAL A 280 7.79 13.68 -3.72
C VAL A 280 6.73 14.58 -3.09
N ALA A 281 5.86 15.21 -3.87
CA ALA A 281 4.79 16.06 -3.35
C ALA A 281 3.77 15.27 -2.50
N LEU A 282 3.58 13.97 -2.76
CA LEU A 282 2.75 13.11 -1.90
C LEU A 282 3.35 12.83 -0.52
N LEU A 283 4.66 13.06 -0.34
CA LEU A 283 5.33 12.83 0.95
C LEU A 283 5.15 14.00 1.94
N HIS A 284 4.53 15.12 1.55
CA HIS A 284 4.42 16.37 2.31
C HIS A 284 2.96 16.80 2.51
#